data_AF-A0A3M8FVR2-F1
#
_entry.id   AF-A0A3M8FVR2-F1
#
_cell.length_a   1.000
_cell.length_b   1.000
_cell.length_c   1.000
_cell.angle_alpha   90.00
_cell.angle_beta   90.00
_cell.angle_gamma   90.00
#
_symmetry.space_group_name_H-M   'P 1'
#
loop_
_entity.id
_entity.type
_entity.pdbx_description
1 polymer ?
#
loop_
_entity_poly.entity_id
_entity_poly.type
_entity_poly.pdbx_seq_one_letter_code
_entity_poly.pdbx_strand_id
1 'polypeptide(L)' 'MKDRHHRVFAESNDAASRECAAFWQRLSEGGFDSGEYKRVGKGGREVWIQASYNPIFDPNGKPYTGRWGL' A
#
# COMPACT_ATOMS: atom_id res chain seq x y z
N MET A 1 3.68 16.82 -11.38
CA MET A 1 4.45 15.95 -10.46
C MET A 1 3.87 14.55 -10.58
N LYS A 2 4.63 13.61 -11.17
CA LYS A 2 4.22 12.20 -11.25
C LYS A 2 4.60 11.54 -9.93
N ASP A 3 3.60 11.43 -9.06
CA ASP A 3 3.76 11.01 -7.69
C ASP A 3 4.11 9.51 -7.61
N ARG A 4 5.41 9.21 -7.60
CA ARG A 4 5.96 7.86 -7.41
C ARG A 4 6.20 7.53 -5.93
N HIS A 5 5.46 8.14 -5.00
CA HIS A 5 5.73 8.01 -3.56
C HIS A 5 5.19 6.74 -2.88
N HIS A 6 4.64 5.77 -3.62
CA HIS A 6 3.93 4.64 -3.00
C HIS A 6 4.55 3.27 -3.29
N ARG A 7 5.76 3.23 -3.90
CA ARG A 7 6.57 2.00 -3.95
C ARG A 7 7.26 1.70 -2.61
N VAL A 8 7.14 2.63 -1.66
CA VAL A 8 7.41 2.35 -0.26
C VAL A 8 6.30 1.39 0.18
N PHE A 9 6.61 0.32 0.93
CA PHE A 9 5.71 -0.37 1.88
C PHE A 9 5.59 -1.89 1.79
N ALA A 10 6.20 -2.52 0.79
CA ALA A 10 6.56 -3.94 0.87
C ALA A 10 8.09 -4.01 0.71
N GLU A 11 8.77 -4.87 1.45
CA GLU A 11 10.17 -5.19 1.12
C GLU A 11 10.25 -5.46 -0.39
N SER A 12 11.37 -5.16 -1.04
CA SER A 12 11.54 -5.47 -2.46
C SER A 12 11.26 -6.95 -2.79
N ASN A 13 11.30 -7.83 -1.79
CA ASN A 13 10.91 -9.24 -1.86
C ASN A 13 9.40 -9.47 -1.63
N ASP A 14 8.76 -8.71 -0.73
CA ASP A 14 7.32 -8.76 -0.47
C ASP A 14 6.50 -8.02 -1.51
N ALA A 15 7.08 -7.05 -2.23
CA ALA A 15 6.39 -6.31 -3.29
C ALA A 15 5.92 -7.23 -4.42
N ALA A 16 6.56 -8.39 -4.57
CA ALA A 16 6.17 -9.47 -5.49
C ALA A 16 5.44 -10.63 -4.78
N SER A 17 5.18 -10.55 -3.47
CA SER A 17 4.48 -11.59 -2.73
C SER A 17 2.98 -11.57 -2.99
N ARG A 18 2.34 -12.72 -2.80
CA ARG A 18 0.88 -12.86 -2.93
C ARG A 18 0.14 -12.05 -1.87
N GLU A 19 0.72 -11.87 -0.67
CA GLU A 19 0.08 -11.05 0.37
C GLU A 19 0.03 -9.56 -0.02
N CYS A 20 1.09 -9.05 -0.66
CA CYS A 20 1.09 -7.67 -1.17
C CYS A 20 0.02 -7.47 -2.25
N ALA A 21 -0.09 -8.40 -3.19
CA ALA A 21 -1.13 -8.34 -4.23
C ALA A 21 -2.54 -8.38 -3.62
N ALA A 22 -2.80 -9.31 -2.69
CA ALA A 22 -4.08 -9.41 -2.00
C ALA A 22 -4.41 -8.17 -1.16
N PHE A 23 -3.40 -7.57 -0.50
CA PHE A 23 -3.55 -6.33 0.23
C PHE A 23 -4.00 -5.18 -0.69
N TRP A 24 -3.31 -4.98 -1.81
CA TRP A 24 -3.68 -3.93 -2.76
C TRP A 24 -5.02 -4.19 -3.42
N GLN A 25 -5.35 -5.45 -3.72
CA GLN A 25 -6.67 -5.82 -4.22
C GLN A 25 -7.77 -5.41 -3.23
N ARG A 26 -7.65 -5.78 -1.95
CA ARG A 26 -8.62 -5.38 -0.90
C ARG A 26 -8.82 -3.87 -0.88
N LEU A 27 -7.74 -3.08 -0.90
CA LEU A 27 -7.83 -1.62 -0.90
C LEU A 27 -8.51 -1.08 -2.17
N SER A 28 -8.21 -1.66 -3.33
CA SER A 28 -8.80 -1.25 -4.61
C SER A 28 -10.30 -1.54 -4.72
N GLU A 29 -10.78 -2.53 -3.96
CA GLU A 29 -12.19 -2.89 -3.83
C GLU A 29 -12.90 -2.06 -2.74
N GLY A 30 -12.16 -1.21 -2.02
CA GLY A 30 -12.69 -0.32 -0.97
C GLY A 30 -12.62 -0.90 0.44
N GLY A 31 -12.00 -2.07 0.62
CA GLY A 31 -11.69 -2.62 1.93
C GLY A 31 -10.61 -1.81 2.65
N PHE A 32 -10.66 -1.76 3.97
CA PHE A 32 -9.57 -1.23 4.80
C PHE A 32 -8.70 -2.36 5.34
N ASP A 33 -7.49 -2.05 5.78
CA ASP A 33 -6.56 -3.00 6.39
C ASP A 33 -5.84 -2.33 7.56
N SER A 34 -5.64 -3.05 8.67
CA SER A 34 -4.96 -2.54 9.86
C SER A 34 -4.07 -3.61 10.48
N GLY A 35 -2.87 -3.22 10.88
CA GLY A 35 -1.91 -4.15 11.45
C GLY A 35 -0.56 -3.49 11.71
N GLU A 36 0.44 -4.34 11.95
CA GLU A 36 1.83 -3.92 12.03
C GLU A 36 2.52 -4.14 10.68
N TYR A 37 3.23 -3.11 10.22
CA TYR A 37 3.92 -3.14 8.94
C TYR A 37 5.38 -2.78 9.15
N LYS A 38 6.25 -3.61 8.60
CA LYS A 38 7.67 -3.34 8.52
C LYS A 38 7.93 -2.21 7.50
N ARG A 39 8.92 -1.39 7.81
CA ARG A 39 9.41 -0.28 6.98
C ARG A 39 10.91 -0.29 6.99
N VAL A 40 11.51 0.01 5.84
CA VAL A 40 12.95 0.23 5.72
C VAL A 40 13.18 1.72 5.53
N GLY A 41 13.76 2.35 6.55
CA GLY A 41 14.17 3.75 6.52
C GLY A 41 15.45 3.97 5.73
N LYS A 42 15.83 5.24 5.58
CA LYS A 42 17.12 5.62 4.96
C LYS A 42 18.27 4.93 5.69
N GLY A 43 19.17 4.31 4.93
CA GLY A 43 20.31 3.56 5.48
C GLY A 43 20.00 2.12 5.89
N GLY A 44 18.84 1.57 5.49
CA GLY A 44 18.52 0.15 5.72
C GLY A 44 17.96 -0.15 7.11
N ARG A 45 17.68 0.87 7.94
CA ARG A 45 17.11 0.66 9.27
C ARG A 45 15.68 0.15 9.16
N GLU A 46 15.42 -0.99 9.75
CA GLU A 46 14.08 -1.55 9.87
C GLU A 46 13.32 -0.87 11.02
N VAL A 47 12.06 -0.54 10.79
CA VAL A 47 11.13 -0.08 11.83
C VAL A 47 9.78 -0.75 11.61
N TRP A 48 9.13 -1.12 12.70
CA TRP A 48 7.77 -1.64 12.70
C TRP A 48 6.82 -0.51 13.10
N ILE A 49 5.73 -0.36 12.36
CA ILE A 49 4.69 0.63 12.65
C ILE A 49 3.35 -0.05 12.73
N GLN A 50 2.54 0.29 13.73
CA GLN A 50 1.13 -0.01 13.73
C GLN A 50 0.41 1.06 12.90
N ALA A 51 -0.32 0.65 11.86
CA ALA A 51 -1.00 1.57 10.97
C ALA A 51 -2.35 1.03 10.49
N SER A 52 -3.11 1.88 9.82
CA SER A 52 -4.32 1.50 9.10
C SER A 52 -4.34 2.16 7.73
N TYR A 53 -4.72 1.41 6.71
CA TYR A 53 -4.88 1.88 5.34
C TYR A 53 -6.37 1.96 5.02
N ASN A 54 -6.83 3.18 4.80
CA ASN A 54 -8.23 3.50 4.55
C ASN A 54 -8.35 4.09 3.14
N PRO A 55 -9.04 3.42 2.20
CA PRO A 55 -9.25 3.97 0.88
C PRO A 55 -10.00 5.32 0.93
N ILE A 56 -9.57 6.26 0.10
CA ILE A 56 -10.29 7.50 -0.14
C ILE A 56 -11.18 7.27 -1.37
N PHE A 57 -12.45 7.65 -1.27
CA PHE A 57 -13.46 7.42 -2.30
C PHE A 57 -13.74 8.70 -3.11
N ASP A 58 -14.09 8.51 -4.38
CA ASP A 58 -14.64 9.54 -5.23
C ASP A 58 -16.12 9.83 -4.90
N PRO A 59 -16.73 10.88 -5.50
CA PRO A 59 -18.15 11.19 -5.26
C PRO A 59 -19.14 10.09 -5.67
N ASN A 60 -18.72 9.12 -6.50
CA ASN A 60 -19.53 7.99 -6.92
C ASN A 60 -19.34 6.76 -6.00
N GLY A 61 -18.57 6.90 -4.91
CA GLY A 61 -18.28 5.82 -3.98
C GLY A 61 -17.25 4.82 -4.50
N LYS A 62 -16.45 5.18 -5.52
CA LYS A 62 -15.38 4.33 -6.03
C LYS A 62 -14.05 4.73 -5.40
N PRO A 63 -13.23 3.78 -4.89
CA PRO A 63 -11.89 4.09 -4.41
C PRO A 63 -11.05 4.76 -5.49
N TYR A 64 -10.28 5.78 -5.12
CA TYR A 64 -9.23 6.29 -5.99
C TYR A 64 -8.14 5.22 -6.14
N THR A 65 -8.09 4.58 -7.30
CA THR A 65 -7.02 3.66 -7.67
C THR A 65 -6.11 4.37 -8.67
N GLY A 66 -4.85 4.59 -8.30
CA GLY A 66 -3.84 4.99 -9.27
C GLY A 66 -3.77 3.90 -10.35
N ARG A 67 -3.80 4.25 -11.64
CA ARG A 67 -3.55 3.27 -12.71
C ARG A 67 -2.08 2.85 -12.64
N TRP A 68 -1.80 1.82 -11.86
CA TRP A 68 -0.52 1.12 -11.83
C TRP A 68 -0.46 0.26 -13.08
N GLY A 69 0.15 0.79 -14.14
CA GLY A 69 0.49 -0.02 -15.30
C GLY A 69 1.42 -1.13 -14.85
N LEU A 70 0.95 -2.37 -14.98
CA LEU A 70 1.80 -3.53 -15.19
C LEU A 70 2.72 -3.28 -16.41
#